data_AF-A0A9D4TG18-F1
#
_entry.id   AF-A0A9D4TG18-F1
#
_cell.length_a   1.000
_cell.length_b   1.000
_cell.length_c   1.000
_cell.angle_alpha   90.00
_cell.angle_beta   90.00
_cell.angle_gamma   90.00
#
_symmetry.space_group_name_H-M   'P 1'
#
loop_
_entity.id
_entity.type
_entity.pdbx_description
1 polymer ?
#
loop_
_entity_poly.entity_id
_entity_poly.type
_entity_poly.pdbx_seq_one_letter_code
_entity_poly.pdbx_strand_id
1 'polypeptide(L)'
;MRAFRQILIGRGFSFCDEGENPPYPFPGPVATAESLLLCGVEASSTDHPQQGISCTLDDTPDTFWSSQGSASLDSHEYLLYKLRSPLCLIRHVQLTVYRARYQFGEPLYPPTHVSFQAGPSPWSLAPPSLKFPVAATDAVQSFPLPADLPVGRYLRVNLHGKRQQQLEDMQWYHAIQRVEALGHQLTAAEASQLRHWASCQLRPPPHPGAVPSYLVPGILQQGGSQQEDEGGPEELQAAAAAAVGQQGAIWGQPTVVWLDQEQPVGSPTSSMSFEG
;
A
#
# COMPACT_ATOMS: atom_id res chain seq x y z
N MET A 1 -13.11 25.30 23.41
CA MET A 1 -11.73 25.14 22.91
C MET A 1 -11.28 26.26 21.97
N ARG A 2 -12.15 26.81 21.11
CA ARG A 2 -11.81 27.94 20.19
C ARG A 2 -11.20 29.20 20.83
N ALA A 3 -11.65 29.62 22.02
CA ALA A 3 -11.07 30.79 22.70
C ALA A 3 -9.58 30.59 23.06
N PHE A 4 -9.15 29.35 23.33
CA PHE A 4 -7.75 29.02 23.57
C PHE A 4 -6.89 29.06 22.30
N ARG A 5 -7.50 28.85 21.12
CA ARG A 5 -6.79 28.91 19.83
C ARG A 5 -6.09 30.26 19.63
N GLN A 6 -6.81 31.35 19.85
CA GLN A 6 -6.28 32.71 19.71
C GLN A 6 -5.16 33.01 20.72
N ILE A 7 -5.27 32.47 21.93
CA ILE A 7 -4.23 32.60 22.95
C ILE A 7 -2.96 31.84 22.51
N LEU A 8 -3.11 30.63 21.99
CA LEU A 8 -1.98 29.82 21.49
C LEU A 8 -1.31 30.49 20.29
N ILE A 9 -2.09 31.01 19.34
CA ILE A 9 -1.57 31.79 18.20
C ILE A 9 -0.82 33.03 18.70
N GLY A 10 -1.39 33.79 19.64
CA GLY A 10 -0.75 34.95 20.25
C GLY A 10 0.54 34.62 21.02
N ARG A 11 0.75 33.35 21.39
CA ARG A 11 1.98 32.83 22.01
C ARG A 11 2.95 32.20 21.01
N GLY A 12 2.66 32.28 19.71
CA GLY A 12 3.54 31.80 18.64
C GLY A 12 3.32 30.34 18.23
N PHE A 13 2.28 29.67 18.75
CA PHE A 13 1.92 28.34 18.25
C PHE A 13 1.20 28.45 16.90
N SER A 14 1.59 27.64 15.93
CA SER A 14 1.02 27.66 14.58
C SER A 14 0.07 26.49 14.36
N PHE A 15 -1.08 26.78 13.75
CA PHE A 15 -2.01 25.76 13.27
C PHE A 15 -1.94 25.68 11.74
N CYS A 16 -1.93 24.47 11.19
CA CYS A 16 -1.70 24.27 9.76
C CYS A 16 -2.82 24.77 8.84
N ASP A 17 -4.02 24.97 9.39
CA ASP A 17 -5.22 25.43 8.69
C ASP A 17 -5.47 26.95 8.82
N GLU A 18 -4.52 27.71 9.35
CA GLU A 18 -4.59 29.17 9.37
C GLU A 18 -4.33 29.75 7.97
N GLY A 19 -5.33 30.46 7.41
CA GLY A 19 -5.20 31.19 6.15
C GLY A 19 -5.29 30.34 4.87
N GLU A 20 -5.53 29.04 4.97
CA GLU A 20 -5.74 28.18 3.80
C GLU A 20 -7.19 28.34 3.29
N ASN A 21 -7.34 28.90 2.09
CA ASN A 21 -8.59 28.75 1.34
C ASN A 21 -8.52 27.43 0.58
N PRO A 22 -9.48 26.50 0.74
CA PRO A 22 -9.45 25.25 0.00
C PRO A 22 -9.43 25.55 -1.51
N PRO A 23 -8.46 25.02 -2.27
CA PRO A 23 -8.20 25.45 -3.65
C PRO A 23 -9.32 25.11 -4.63
N TYR A 24 -10.28 24.27 -4.24
CA TYR A 24 -11.42 23.87 -5.06
C TYR A 24 -12.68 23.67 -4.22
N PRO A 25 -13.87 24.00 -4.73
CA PRO A 25 -15.12 23.53 -4.13
C PRO A 25 -15.07 22.00 -4.10
N PHE A 26 -15.18 21.43 -2.90
CA PHE A 26 -15.21 19.99 -2.74
C PHE A 26 -16.40 19.44 -3.52
N PRO A 27 -16.23 18.38 -4.34
CA PRO A 27 -17.38 17.67 -4.85
C PRO A 27 -18.25 17.30 -3.64
N GLY A 28 -19.52 17.73 -3.66
CA GLY A 28 -20.49 17.32 -2.64
C GLY A 28 -20.50 15.79 -2.53
N PRO A 29 -20.95 15.24 -1.39
CA PRO A 29 -20.91 13.79 -1.15
C PRO A 29 -21.47 13.05 -2.37
N VAL A 30 -20.59 12.35 -3.08
CA VAL A 30 -20.98 11.55 -4.24
C VAL A 30 -21.76 10.37 -3.70
N ALA A 31 -22.94 10.11 -4.28
CA ALA A 31 -23.87 9.08 -3.85
C ALA A 31 -23.19 7.74 -3.53
N THR A 32 -23.42 7.29 -2.29
CA THR A 32 -23.36 5.96 -1.66
C THR A 32 -22.92 4.76 -2.51
N ALA A 33 -21.76 4.82 -3.17
CA ALA A 33 -21.09 3.63 -3.63
C ALA A 33 -20.39 3.00 -2.42
N GLU A 34 -20.65 1.73 -2.13
CA GLU A 34 -19.97 1.02 -1.04
C GLU A 34 -18.46 1.07 -1.28
N SER A 35 -17.71 1.48 -0.26
CA SER A 35 -16.25 1.50 -0.31
C SER A 35 -15.71 0.11 -0.67
N LEU A 36 -14.77 0.06 -1.62
CA LEU A 36 -14.07 -1.17 -2.01
C LEU A 36 -13.15 -1.71 -0.91
N LEU A 37 -12.91 -0.94 0.16
CA LEU A 37 -12.12 -1.37 1.31
C LEU A 37 -12.89 -2.40 2.13
N LEU A 38 -12.23 -3.51 2.45
CA LEU A 38 -12.74 -4.57 3.32
C LEU A 38 -12.24 -4.40 4.75
N CYS A 39 -10.93 -4.24 4.92
CA CYS A 39 -10.30 -4.06 6.23
C CYS A 39 -8.94 -3.37 6.11
N GLY A 40 -8.48 -2.77 7.21
CA GLY A 40 -7.09 -2.37 7.39
C GLY A 40 -6.22 -3.62 7.59
N VAL A 41 -5.07 -3.65 6.93
CA VAL A 41 -4.07 -4.73 7.03
C VAL A 41 -2.94 -4.30 7.94
N GLU A 42 -2.42 -3.09 7.72
CA GLU A 42 -1.22 -2.61 8.39
C GLU A 42 -1.16 -1.08 8.31
N ALA A 43 -0.63 -0.46 9.36
CA ALA A 43 -0.16 0.92 9.33
C ALA A 43 1.34 0.92 9.66
N SER A 44 2.12 1.85 9.09
CA SER A 44 3.55 2.01 9.40
C SER A 44 3.81 2.20 10.90
N SER A 45 2.92 2.93 11.57
CA SER A 45 2.95 3.15 13.00
C SER A 45 1.53 3.33 13.53
N THR A 46 1.36 3.32 14.84
CA THR A 46 0.11 3.67 15.52
C THR A 46 0.46 4.26 16.87
N ASP A 47 -0.08 5.44 17.20
CA ASP A 47 0.21 6.11 18.46
C ASP A 47 -0.39 5.37 19.66
N HIS A 48 -1.69 5.08 19.57
CA HIS A 48 -2.44 4.39 20.62
C HIS A 48 -3.22 3.20 20.04
N PRO A 49 -3.32 2.04 20.72
CA PRO A 49 -4.03 0.87 20.20
C PRO A 49 -5.49 1.09 19.78
N GLN A 50 -6.15 2.07 20.41
CA GLN A 50 -7.53 2.47 20.10
C GLN A 50 -7.64 3.40 18.88
N GLN A 51 -6.52 3.88 18.35
CA GLN A 51 -6.41 4.78 17.20
C GLN A 51 -5.80 4.00 16.01
N GLY A 52 -6.19 2.74 15.86
CA GLY A 52 -5.67 1.84 14.83
C GLY A 52 -6.27 2.12 13.45
N ILE A 53 -5.67 1.52 12.41
CA ILE A 53 -6.13 1.68 11.02
C ILE A 53 -7.60 1.26 10.80
N SER A 54 -8.14 0.33 11.59
CA SER A 54 -9.55 -0.07 11.49
C SER A 54 -10.50 1.10 11.72
N CYS A 55 -10.12 2.05 12.56
CA CYS A 55 -10.92 3.24 12.86
C CYS A 55 -11.15 4.11 11.61
N THR A 56 -10.30 4.04 10.59
CA THR A 56 -10.52 4.81 9.34
C THR A 56 -11.64 4.27 8.47
N LEU A 57 -12.20 3.11 8.82
CA LEU A 57 -13.29 2.44 8.10
C LEU A 57 -14.63 2.60 8.81
N ASP A 58 -14.65 3.19 10.00
CA ASP A 58 -15.86 3.39 10.79
C ASP A 58 -16.60 4.66 10.32
N ASP A 59 -17.93 4.65 10.41
CA ASP A 59 -18.78 5.81 10.13
C ASP A 59 -18.88 6.78 11.32
N THR A 60 -18.20 6.48 12.43
CA THR A 60 -18.27 7.26 13.66
C THR A 60 -17.30 8.45 13.58
N PRO A 61 -17.77 9.68 13.80
CA PRO A 61 -16.94 10.88 13.59
C PRO A 61 -15.79 11.03 14.58
N ASP A 62 -15.84 10.32 15.72
CA ASP A 62 -14.85 10.41 16.79
C ASP A 62 -13.77 9.33 16.72
N THR A 63 -13.86 8.40 15.77
CA THR A 63 -12.82 7.40 15.52
C THR A 63 -11.85 7.88 14.46
N PHE A 64 -10.58 7.50 14.61
CA PHE A 64 -9.51 7.90 13.72
C PHE A 64 -8.29 6.99 13.90
N TRP A 65 -7.45 6.94 12.88
CA TRP A 65 -6.08 6.47 13.02
C TRP A 65 -5.14 7.64 13.30
N SER A 66 -4.10 7.40 14.10
CA SER A 66 -2.98 8.34 14.26
C SER A 66 -1.62 7.64 14.15
N SER A 67 -0.65 8.35 13.57
CA SER A 67 0.75 7.91 13.55
C SER A 67 1.41 8.11 14.91
N GLN A 68 2.51 7.42 15.16
CA GLN A 68 3.41 7.85 16.24
C GLN A 68 3.95 9.27 16.01
N GLY A 69 4.33 9.91 17.11
CA GLY A 69 5.01 11.20 17.10
C GLY A 69 6.34 11.11 16.36
N SER A 70 6.65 12.15 15.59
CA SER A 70 7.91 12.29 14.88
C SER A 70 8.57 13.63 15.18
N ALA A 71 9.90 13.64 15.31
CA ALA A 71 10.67 14.87 15.38
C ALA A 71 10.83 15.57 14.02
N SER A 72 10.54 14.88 12.91
CA SER A 72 10.76 15.37 11.55
C SER A 72 9.46 15.62 10.80
N LEU A 73 9.35 16.80 10.20
CA LEU A 73 8.27 17.17 9.28
C LEU A 73 8.30 16.38 7.96
N ASP A 74 9.45 15.82 7.56
CA ASP A 74 9.57 15.03 6.32
C ASP A 74 9.24 13.55 6.50
N SER A 75 8.83 13.15 7.71
CA SER A 75 8.46 11.76 7.98
C SER A 75 7.30 11.29 7.08
N HIS A 76 7.29 9.98 6.84
CA HIS A 76 6.34 9.31 5.96
C HIS A 76 5.65 8.20 6.73
N GLU A 77 4.35 8.05 6.47
CA GLU A 77 3.55 6.96 7.01
C GLU A 77 2.80 6.29 5.87
N TYR A 78 2.22 5.12 6.12
CA TYR A 78 1.30 4.50 5.20
C TYR A 78 0.19 3.74 5.92
N LEU A 79 -0.92 3.59 5.20
CA LEU A 79 -2.05 2.75 5.55
C LEU A 79 -2.28 1.75 4.42
N LEU A 80 -2.17 0.46 4.74
CA LEU A 80 -2.39 -0.64 3.81
C LEU A 80 -3.76 -1.27 4.07
N TYR A 81 -4.56 -1.37 3.02
CA TYR A 81 -5.90 -1.94 3.06
C TYR A 81 -6.03 -3.15 2.14
N LYS A 82 -6.92 -4.06 2.54
CA LYS A 82 -7.40 -5.17 1.71
C LYS A 82 -8.72 -4.77 1.08
N LEU A 83 -8.88 -5.06 -0.20
CA LEU A 83 -10.09 -4.78 -0.96
C LEU A 83 -11.08 -5.96 -0.90
N ARG A 84 -12.36 -5.67 -1.10
CA ARG A 84 -13.47 -6.64 -1.04
C ARG A 84 -13.33 -7.75 -2.09
N SER A 85 -12.89 -7.40 -3.30
CA SER A 85 -12.60 -8.36 -4.38
C SER A 85 -11.09 -8.49 -4.62
N PRO A 86 -10.60 -9.66 -5.09
CA PRO A 86 -9.22 -9.79 -5.54
C PRO A 86 -8.88 -8.92 -6.76
N LEU A 87 -9.90 -8.47 -7.51
CA LEU A 87 -9.74 -7.67 -8.71
C LEU A 87 -10.62 -6.42 -8.61
N CYS A 88 -10.06 -5.36 -8.04
CA CYS A 88 -10.71 -4.06 -7.95
C CYS A 88 -10.02 -3.05 -8.86
N LEU A 89 -10.83 -2.37 -9.69
CA LEU A 89 -10.41 -1.18 -10.41
C LEU A 89 -10.78 0.06 -9.59
N ILE A 90 -9.78 0.69 -8.99
CA ILE A 90 -9.98 1.87 -8.14
C ILE A 90 -9.93 3.12 -9.01
N ARG A 91 -10.93 4.00 -8.88
CA ARG A 91 -11.03 5.24 -9.65
C ARG A 91 -10.81 6.48 -8.79
N HIS A 92 -11.25 6.45 -7.54
CA HIS A 92 -11.06 7.55 -6.60
C HIS A 92 -10.72 6.99 -5.22
N VAL A 93 -9.92 7.73 -4.47
CA VAL A 93 -9.81 7.54 -3.03
C VAL A 93 -10.32 8.80 -2.36
N GLN A 94 -11.22 8.65 -1.40
CA GLN A 94 -11.64 9.72 -0.52
C GLN A 94 -10.91 9.59 0.81
N LEU A 95 -10.47 10.73 1.35
CA LEU A 95 -9.79 10.80 2.63
C LEU A 95 -10.32 12.00 3.41
N THR A 96 -10.54 11.77 4.71
CA THR A 96 -10.90 12.81 5.67
C THR A 96 -9.85 12.86 6.77
N VAL A 97 -9.26 14.04 6.96
CA VAL A 97 -8.30 14.30 8.04
C VAL A 97 -9.07 14.46 9.35
N TYR A 98 -8.54 13.91 10.42
CA TYR A 98 -9.17 14.04 11.74
C TYR A 98 -8.87 15.40 12.37
N ARG A 99 -9.93 16.07 12.85
CA ARG A 99 -9.84 17.26 13.70
C ARG A 99 -9.92 16.85 15.17
N ALA A 100 -8.85 17.08 15.92
CA ALA A 100 -8.80 16.75 17.33
C ALA A 100 -9.56 17.77 18.18
N ARG A 101 -10.91 17.70 18.13
CA ARG A 101 -11.81 18.64 18.84
C ARG A 101 -11.65 18.61 20.37
N TYR A 102 -11.06 17.53 20.89
CA TYR A 102 -10.73 17.37 22.30
C TYR A 102 -9.44 18.11 22.72
N GLN A 103 -8.59 18.55 21.76
CA GLN A 103 -7.34 19.27 22.04
C GLN A 103 -7.53 20.80 21.93
N PHE A 104 -6.70 21.56 22.64
CA PHE A 104 -6.78 23.02 22.62
C PHE A 104 -6.52 23.56 21.21
N GLY A 105 -7.42 24.43 20.75
CA GLY A 105 -7.37 24.97 19.40
C GLY A 105 -7.92 24.07 18.30
N GLU A 106 -8.32 22.82 18.62
CA GLU A 106 -8.95 21.89 17.67
C GLU A 106 -8.09 21.66 16.41
N PRO A 107 -6.80 21.27 16.56
CA PRO A 107 -5.86 21.11 15.45
C PRO A 107 -6.27 20.01 14.47
N LEU A 108 -5.80 20.14 13.23
CA LEU A 108 -5.82 19.10 12.20
C LEU A 108 -4.42 18.52 12.06
N TYR A 109 -4.32 17.23 11.75
CA TYR A 109 -3.04 16.56 11.49
C TYR A 109 -2.95 15.99 10.07
N PRO A 110 -3.05 16.84 9.03
CA PRO A 110 -3.03 16.40 7.64
C PRO A 110 -1.61 16.04 7.20
N PRO A 111 -1.45 15.12 6.24
CA PRO A 111 -0.23 15.07 5.44
C PRO A 111 -0.12 16.29 4.52
N THR A 112 1.07 16.55 3.97
CA THR A 112 1.24 17.52 2.88
C THR A 112 0.72 16.96 1.56
N HIS A 113 1.02 15.69 1.31
CA HIS A 113 0.64 15.00 0.08
C HIS A 113 0.28 13.54 0.36
N VAL A 114 -0.49 12.96 -0.54
CA VAL A 114 -0.77 11.52 -0.58
C VAL A 114 -0.37 10.92 -1.91
N SER A 115 0.05 9.66 -1.89
CA SER A 115 0.20 8.85 -3.10
C SER A 115 -0.40 7.47 -2.90
N PHE A 116 -0.75 6.82 -4.00
CA PHE A 116 -1.49 5.56 -3.98
C PHE A 116 -0.74 4.48 -4.74
N GLN A 117 -0.73 3.29 -4.16
CA GLN A 117 -0.19 2.08 -4.77
C GLN A 117 -1.22 0.98 -4.69
N ALA A 118 -1.31 0.17 -5.75
CA ALA A 118 -2.21 -0.97 -5.78
C ALA A 118 -1.50 -2.20 -6.35
N GLY A 119 -1.98 -3.38 -5.97
CA GLY A 119 -1.41 -4.63 -6.47
C GLY A 119 -2.08 -5.89 -5.92
N PRO A 120 -1.64 -7.07 -6.40
CA PRO A 120 -2.20 -8.36 -5.99
C PRO A 120 -1.84 -8.78 -4.56
N SER A 121 -0.74 -8.28 -4.00
CA SER A 121 -0.29 -8.60 -2.64
C SER A 121 0.37 -7.39 -1.96
N PRO A 122 0.49 -7.38 -0.61
CA PRO A 122 1.15 -6.31 0.14
C PRO A 122 2.59 -6.00 -0.29
N TRP A 123 3.31 -7.02 -0.77
CA TRP A 123 4.71 -6.93 -1.20
C TRP A 123 4.88 -6.78 -2.72
N SER A 124 3.77 -6.72 -3.48
CA SER A 124 3.77 -6.56 -4.93
C SER A 124 2.83 -5.43 -5.30
N LEU A 125 3.15 -4.23 -4.81
CA LEU A 125 2.41 -3.00 -5.13
C LEU A 125 3.16 -2.25 -6.22
N ALA A 126 2.45 -1.78 -7.24
CA ALA A 126 3.08 -0.91 -8.24
C ALA A 126 3.56 0.39 -7.59
N PRO A 127 4.69 0.96 -8.04
CA PRO A 127 5.13 2.26 -7.57
C PRO A 127 4.06 3.32 -7.84
N PRO A 128 3.91 4.33 -6.97
CA PRO A 128 2.92 5.37 -7.18
C PRO A 128 3.35 6.24 -8.37
N SER A 129 2.41 6.53 -9.28
CA SER A 129 2.68 7.40 -10.43
C SER A 129 2.46 8.89 -10.12
N LEU A 130 1.61 9.22 -9.14
CA LEU A 130 1.24 10.59 -8.80
C LEU A 130 1.22 10.84 -7.28
N LYS A 131 1.56 12.08 -6.91
CA LYS A 131 1.35 12.65 -5.57
C LYS A 131 0.27 13.73 -5.67
N PHE A 132 -0.66 13.73 -4.74
CA PHE A 132 -1.74 14.69 -4.66
C PHE A 132 -1.55 15.56 -3.42
N PRO A 133 -1.67 16.89 -3.53
CA PRO A 133 -1.64 17.76 -2.34
C PRO A 133 -2.88 17.52 -1.48
N VAL A 134 -2.71 17.60 -0.16
CA VAL A 134 -3.80 17.49 0.81
C VAL A 134 -4.04 18.83 1.48
N ALA A 135 -5.27 19.32 1.38
CA ALA A 135 -5.68 20.55 2.02
C ALA A 135 -5.79 20.36 3.54
N ALA A 136 -5.45 21.39 4.33
CA ALA A 136 -5.65 21.34 5.79
C ALA A 136 -7.11 21.59 6.15
N THR A 137 -7.95 20.59 5.90
CA THR A 137 -9.38 20.61 6.23
C THR A 137 -9.85 19.22 6.68
N ASP A 138 -10.88 19.19 7.53
CA ASP A 138 -11.67 18.00 7.87
C ASP A 138 -12.84 17.74 6.91
N ALA A 139 -12.92 18.45 5.78
CA ALA A 139 -13.82 18.10 4.68
C ALA A 139 -13.32 16.86 3.94
N VAL A 140 -14.25 16.12 3.31
CA VAL A 140 -13.92 14.96 2.47
C VAL A 140 -13.15 15.44 1.23
N GLN A 141 -11.95 14.89 1.03
CA GLN A 141 -11.10 15.18 -0.13
C GLN A 141 -11.07 13.96 -1.05
N SER A 142 -11.40 14.16 -2.34
CA SER A 142 -11.48 13.10 -3.34
C SER A 142 -10.32 13.18 -4.32
N PHE A 143 -9.54 12.10 -4.42
CA PHE A 143 -8.35 12.00 -5.25
C PHE A 143 -8.63 11.07 -6.44
N PRO A 144 -8.68 11.59 -7.68
CA PRO A 144 -8.84 10.76 -8.86
C PRO A 144 -7.56 9.97 -9.13
N LEU A 145 -7.67 8.65 -9.26
CA LEU A 145 -6.54 7.79 -9.54
C LEU A 145 -6.31 7.67 -11.05
N PRO A 146 -5.05 7.59 -11.49
CA PRO A 146 -4.73 7.47 -12.89
C PRO A 146 -5.14 6.09 -13.44
N ALA A 147 -5.48 6.04 -14.72
CA ALA A 147 -6.02 4.84 -15.35
C ALA A 147 -4.99 3.68 -15.45
N ASP A 148 -3.71 3.98 -15.27
CA ASP A 148 -2.60 3.03 -15.27
C ASP A 148 -2.38 2.38 -13.89
N LEU A 149 -3.06 2.84 -12.83
CA LEU A 149 -2.99 2.18 -11.53
C LEU A 149 -3.49 0.73 -11.67
N PRO A 150 -2.70 -0.28 -11.28
CA PRO A 150 -3.07 -1.66 -11.51
C PRO A 150 -4.35 -2.06 -10.78
N VAL A 151 -5.11 -2.94 -11.42
CA VAL A 151 -6.16 -3.71 -10.75
C VAL A 151 -5.50 -4.60 -9.70
N GLY A 152 -6.04 -4.60 -8.49
CA GLY A 152 -5.42 -5.33 -7.38
C GLY A 152 -6.39 -5.73 -6.29
N ARG A 153 -5.84 -6.42 -5.28
CA ARG A 153 -6.51 -6.80 -4.04
C ARG A 153 -6.11 -5.89 -2.87
N TYR A 154 -5.02 -5.15 -2.99
CA TYR A 154 -4.49 -4.31 -1.94
C TYR A 154 -4.32 -2.88 -2.43
N LEU A 155 -4.62 -1.92 -1.56
CA LEU A 155 -4.40 -0.49 -1.76
C LEU A 155 -3.54 0.01 -0.60
N ARG A 156 -2.44 0.69 -0.91
CA ARG A 156 -1.63 1.42 0.07
C ARG A 156 -1.77 2.91 -0.18
N VAL A 157 -2.16 3.63 0.88
CA VAL A 157 -2.19 5.09 0.92
C VAL A 157 -0.91 5.54 1.63
N ASN A 158 -0.01 6.20 0.90
CA ASN A 158 1.20 6.79 1.47
C ASN A 158 0.91 8.23 1.88
N LEU A 159 1.27 8.57 3.11
CA LEU A 159 1.11 9.89 3.71
C LEU A 159 2.50 10.55 3.75
N HIS A 160 2.64 11.67 3.07
CA HIS A 160 3.92 12.36 2.93
C HIS A 160 3.91 13.70 3.62
N GLY A 161 4.91 13.93 4.49
CA GLY A 161 5.19 15.21 5.11
C GLY A 161 4.13 15.62 6.12
N LYS A 162 4.54 16.09 7.30
CA LYS A 162 3.66 16.47 8.41
C LYS A 162 3.50 17.98 8.46
N ARG A 163 2.29 18.44 8.80
CA ARG A 163 1.93 19.88 8.80
C ARG A 163 1.63 20.46 10.17
N GLN A 164 1.38 19.64 11.19
CA GLN A 164 0.97 20.08 12.52
C GLN A 164 1.76 19.38 13.61
N GLN A 165 2.23 20.17 14.58
CA GLN A 165 2.75 19.66 15.85
C GLN A 165 1.63 19.53 16.88
N GLN A 166 1.73 18.51 17.73
CA GLN A 166 0.92 18.39 18.93
C GLN A 166 1.50 19.27 20.03
N LEU A 167 0.64 19.91 20.82
CA LEU A 167 1.07 20.91 21.81
C LEU A 167 1.79 20.28 23.01
N GLU A 168 1.38 19.07 23.39
CA GLU A 168 1.82 18.37 24.59
C GLU A 168 3.29 17.93 24.53
N ASP A 169 3.76 17.51 23.35
CA ASP A 169 5.09 16.94 23.14
C ASP A 169 5.89 17.63 22.02
N MET A 170 5.29 18.58 21.31
CA MET A 170 5.88 19.29 20.16
C MET A 170 6.34 18.35 19.03
N GLN A 171 5.76 17.16 18.93
CA GLN A 171 6.04 16.22 17.86
C GLN A 171 5.01 16.34 16.73
N TRP A 172 5.39 15.85 15.56
CA TRP A 172 4.60 15.89 14.35
C TRP A 172 3.80 14.61 14.15
N TYR A 173 2.50 14.77 13.87
CA TYR A 173 1.55 13.67 13.74
C TYR A 173 0.79 13.67 12.41
N HIS A 174 0.27 12.51 12.05
CA HIS A 174 -0.85 12.36 11.13
C HIS A 174 -2.05 11.85 11.91
N ALA A 175 -3.24 12.34 11.58
CA ALA A 175 -4.50 11.78 12.06
C ALA A 175 -5.51 11.72 10.92
N ILE A 176 -5.96 10.50 10.59
CA ILE A 176 -6.89 10.23 9.49
C ILE A 176 -8.18 9.70 10.09
N GLN A 177 -9.29 10.39 9.82
CA GLN A 177 -10.60 9.99 10.31
C GLN A 177 -11.18 8.89 9.43
N ARG A 178 -11.13 9.06 8.10
CA ARG A 178 -11.85 8.18 7.16
C ARG A 178 -11.07 7.99 5.88
N VAL A 179 -11.11 6.77 5.33
CA VAL A 179 -10.61 6.46 3.99
C VAL A 179 -11.64 5.60 3.26
N GLU A 180 -11.94 5.97 2.02
CA GLU A 180 -12.82 5.20 1.14
C GLU A 180 -12.19 5.01 -0.23
N ALA A 181 -12.31 3.82 -0.80
CA ALA A 181 -11.86 3.54 -2.17
C ALA A 181 -13.08 3.30 -3.05
N LEU A 182 -13.24 4.10 -4.10
CA LEU A 182 -14.38 4.05 -5.00
C LEU A 182 -13.95 3.54 -6.37
N GLY A 183 -14.79 2.71 -6.98
CA GLY A 183 -14.49 2.10 -8.28
C GLY A 183 -15.38 0.89 -8.56
N HIS A 184 -14.81 -0.11 -9.23
CA HIS A 184 -15.54 -1.29 -9.67
C HIS A 184 -14.86 -2.58 -9.20
N GLN A 185 -15.64 -3.50 -8.66
CA GLN A 185 -15.21 -4.89 -8.46
C GLN A 185 -15.38 -5.61 -9.80
N LEU A 186 -14.29 -6.17 -10.33
CA LEU A 186 -14.35 -6.89 -11.59
C LEU A 186 -14.88 -8.30 -11.37
N THR A 187 -15.85 -8.69 -12.18
CA THR A 187 -16.30 -10.07 -12.32
C THR A 187 -15.22 -10.93 -12.99
N ALA A 188 -15.35 -12.25 -12.87
CA ALA A 188 -14.45 -13.19 -13.55
C ALA A 188 -14.49 -13.02 -15.08
N ALA A 189 -15.65 -12.67 -15.64
CA ALA A 189 -15.82 -12.44 -17.07
C ALA A 189 -15.07 -11.17 -17.53
N GLU A 190 -15.27 -10.04 -16.84
CA GLU A 190 -14.58 -8.78 -17.14
C GLU A 190 -13.06 -8.93 -16.99
N ALA A 191 -12.61 -9.61 -15.93
CA ALA A 191 -11.20 -9.91 -15.74
C ALA A 191 -10.60 -10.74 -16.88
N SER A 192 -11.36 -11.72 -17.39
CA SER A 192 -10.93 -12.57 -18.51
C SER A 192 -10.89 -11.79 -19.82
N GLN A 193 -11.86 -10.91 -20.04
CA GLN A 193 -11.88 -10.02 -21.20
C GLN A 193 -10.71 -9.03 -21.18
N LEU A 194 -10.40 -8.44 -20.03
CA LEU A 194 -9.25 -7.54 -19.87
C LEU A 194 -7.92 -8.26 -20.11
N ARG A 195 -7.77 -9.48 -19.58
CA ARG A 195 -6.57 -10.31 -19.84
C ARG A 195 -6.43 -10.65 -21.32
N HIS A 196 -7.52 -11.07 -21.96
CA HIS A 196 -7.53 -11.36 -23.39
C HIS A 196 -7.12 -10.11 -24.19
N TRP A 197 -7.73 -8.96 -23.89
CA TRP A 197 -7.40 -7.70 -24.56
C TRP A 197 -5.93 -7.31 -24.41
N ALA A 198 -5.39 -7.37 -23.19
CA ALA A 198 -3.97 -7.09 -22.94
C ALA A 198 -3.04 -8.05 -23.71
N SER A 199 -3.40 -9.33 -23.80
CA SER A 199 -2.61 -10.32 -24.56
C SER A 199 -2.58 -10.06 -26.07
N CYS A 200 -3.65 -9.46 -26.63
CA CYS A 200 -3.70 -9.08 -28.04
C CYS A 200 -2.86 -7.83 -28.33
N GLN A 201 -2.79 -6.87 -27.40
CA GLN A 201 -2.05 -5.62 -27.57
C GLN A 201 -0.54 -5.76 -27.35
N LEU A 202 -0.11 -6.69 -26.50
CA LEU A 202 1.31 -6.92 -26.19
C LEU A 202 2.00 -7.86 -27.18
N ARG A 203 1.42 -8.15 -28.34
CA ARG A 203 2.14 -8.88 -29.39
C ARG A 203 3.29 -8.00 -29.89
N PRO A 204 4.56 -8.43 -29.78
CA PRO A 204 5.63 -7.75 -30.50
C PRO A 204 5.28 -7.76 -32.00
N PRO A 205 5.58 -6.69 -32.74
CA PRO A 205 5.39 -6.71 -34.19
C PRO A 205 6.12 -7.95 -34.75
N PRO A 206 5.55 -8.64 -35.74
CA PRO A 206 6.25 -9.76 -36.37
C PRO A 206 7.63 -9.25 -36.81
N HIS A 207 8.69 -9.93 -36.37
CA HIS A 207 10.02 -9.63 -36.86
C HIS A 207 10.00 -9.71 -38.39
N PRO A 208 10.75 -8.85 -39.12
CA PRO A 208 10.89 -9.01 -40.56
C PRO A 208 11.28 -10.46 -40.88
N GLY A 209 10.43 -11.19 -41.60
CA GLY A 209 10.64 -12.61 -41.94
C GLY A 209 9.85 -13.66 -41.16
N ALA A 210 8.92 -13.28 -40.27
CA ALA A 210 8.02 -14.27 -39.64
C ALA A 210 7.00 -14.82 -40.65
N VAL A 211 7.23 -16.04 -41.14
CA VAL A 211 6.23 -16.77 -41.96
C VAL A 211 5.13 -17.34 -41.06
N PRO A 212 3.84 -17.07 -41.34
CA PRO A 212 2.74 -17.63 -40.57
C PRO A 212 2.70 -19.16 -40.61
N SER A 213 2.43 -19.79 -39.47
CA SER A 213 2.44 -21.25 -39.26
C SER A 213 1.42 -22.05 -40.09
N TYR A 214 0.55 -21.39 -40.85
CA TYR A 214 -0.41 -22.04 -41.76
C TYR A 214 0.12 -22.23 -43.19
N LEU A 215 1.35 -21.78 -43.49
CA LEU A 215 1.96 -21.90 -44.82
C LEU A 215 2.90 -23.10 -44.99
N VAL A 216 2.75 -24.16 -44.20
CA VAL A 216 3.41 -25.44 -44.49
C VAL A 216 2.43 -26.38 -45.19
N PRO A 217 2.33 -26.36 -46.54
CA PRO A 217 1.72 -27.47 -47.25
C PRO A 217 2.72 -28.62 -47.27
N GLY A 218 2.37 -29.72 -46.61
CA GLY A 218 2.98 -31.01 -46.88
C GLY A 218 2.50 -31.57 -48.22
N ILE A 219 3.39 -32.27 -48.94
CA ILE A 219 3.10 -33.42 -49.82
C ILE A 219 4.45 -34.04 -50.26
N LEU A 220 4.62 -35.34 -49.92
CA LEU A 220 5.22 -36.51 -50.60
C LEU A 220 6.36 -36.29 -51.65
N GLN A 221 7.39 -37.12 -51.84
CA GLN A 221 7.52 -38.58 -51.76
C GLN A 221 8.99 -39.03 -52.00
N GLN A 222 9.39 -40.12 -51.31
CA GLN A 222 10.29 -41.24 -51.70
C GLN A 222 11.59 -41.08 -52.52
N GLY A 223 12.58 -41.88 -52.10
CA GLY A 223 13.72 -42.39 -52.89
C GLY A 223 15.00 -42.35 -52.06
N GLY A 224 15.45 -43.45 -51.42
CA GLY A 224 16.40 -44.41 -52.01
C GLY A 224 17.79 -43.75 -52.11
N SER A 225 18.91 -44.23 -51.56
CA SER A 225 19.41 -45.54 -51.18
C SER A 225 20.86 -45.31 -50.69
N GLN A 226 21.37 -46.12 -49.76
CA GLN A 226 22.75 -46.70 -49.66
C GLN A 226 23.95 -45.74 -49.87
N GLN A 227 25.04 -45.73 -49.09
CA GLN A 227 25.83 -46.84 -48.60
C GLN A 227 26.98 -46.31 -47.69
N GLU A 228 27.24 -47.08 -46.63
CA GLU A 228 28.49 -47.36 -45.89
C GLU A 228 29.76 -46.51 -46.14
N ASP A 229 30.42 -46.08 -45.07
CA ASP A 229 31.80 -46.54 -44.81
C ASP A 229 32.14 -46.53 -43.31
N GLU A 230 32.73 -47.64 -42.86
CA GLU A 230 33.21 -47.91 -41.51
C GLU A 230 34.67 -47.45 -41.34
N GLY A 231 35.07 -47.11 -40.11
CA GLY A 231 36.48 -47.00 -39.75
C GLY A 231 36.72 -46.32 -38.40
N GLY A 232 36.76 -47.11 -37.31
CA GLY A 232 37.47 -46.73 -36.07
C GLY A 232 38.85 -47.40 -36.01
N PRO A 233 39.54 -47.44 -34.86
CA PRO A 233 39.55 -46.54 -33.70
C PRO A 233 40.99 -46.18 -33.23
N GLU A 234 41.10 -45.50 -32.06
CA GLU A 234 42.27 -45.43 -31.15
C GLU A 234 43.54 -44.66 -31.63
N GLU A 235 44.34 -43.96 -30.85
CA GLU A 235 44.41 -43.49 -29.46
C GLU A 235 45.73 -42.65 -29.41
N LEU A 236 45.82 -41.54 -28.67
CA LEU A 236 47.11 -41.06 -28.09
C LEU A 236 46.91 -39.88 -27.11
N GLN A 237 46.90 -40.28 -25.85
CA GLN A 237 47.33 -39.66 -24.59
C GLN A 237 47.95 -38.24 -24.51
N ALA A 238 47.70 -37.68 -23.30
CA ALA A 238 48.57 -36.82 -22.46
C ALA A 238 48.54 -35.31 -22.76
N ALA A 239 48.46 -34.38 -21.80
CA ALA A 239 48.52 -34.41 -20.33
C ALA A 239 47.93 -33.11 -19.74
N ALA A 240 47.55 -33.17 -18.45
CA ALA A 240 47.82 -32.22 -17.34
C ALA A 240 47.70 -30.69 -17.58
N ALA A 241 47.17 -29.83 -16.71
CA ALA A 241 46.69 -29.90 -15.32
C ALA A 241 46.13 -28.50 -14.93
N ALA A 242 45.39 -28.46 -13.81
CA ALA A 242 45.07 -27.30 -12.95
C ALA A 242 44.10 -26.24 -13.53
N ALA A 243 43.07 -25.74 -12.86
CA ALA A 243 42.63 -25.74 -11.46
C ALA A 243 41.09 -25.62 -11.45
N VAL A 244 40.33 -26.40 -10.65
CA VAL A 244 39.84 -26.04 -9.30
C VAL A 244 39.24 -24.62 -9.24
N GLY A 245 37.96 -24.39 -8.90
CA GLY A 245 37.01 -25.27 -8.24
C GLY A 245 35.55 -24.85 -8.42
N GLN A 246 34.69 -25.87 -8.32
CA GLN A 246 33.25 -25.78 -8.16
C GLN A 246 32.88 -25.82 -6.68
N GLN A 247 31.83 -25.05 -6.36
CA GLN A 247 30.70 -25.38 -5.49
C GLN A 247 30.93 -25.53 -3.98
N GLY A 248 29.98 -24.95 -3.23
CA GLY A 248 29.78 -25.25 -1.82
C GLY A 248 28.87 -24.24 -1.14
N ALA A 249 27.57 -24.30 -1.45
CA ALA A 249 26.53 -23.62 -0.70
C ALA A 249 26.46 -24.16 0.73
N ILE A 250 26.34 -23.30 1.74
CA ILE A 250 25.71 -23.66 3.03
C ILE A 250 24.92 -22.46 3.57
N TRP A 251 23.65 -22.74 3.87
CA TRP A 251 22.66 -21.89 4.52
C TRP A 251 23.01 -21.65 6.00
N GLY A 252 22.84 -20.41 6.47
CA GLY A 252 22.85 -20.06 7.89
C GLY A 252 21.58 -19.30 8.25
N GLN A 253 20.67 -19.98 8.96
CA GLN A 253 19.45 -19.43 9.56
C GLN A 253 19.78 -18.65 10.86
N PRO A 254 18.90 -17.74 11.32
CA PRO A 254 19.10 -16.92 12.51
C PRO A 254 18.87 -17.72 13.80
N THR A 255 19.70 -17.47 14.82
CA THR A 255 19.54 -18.02 16.17
C THR A 255 18.41 -17.29 16.90
N VAL A 256 17.30 -17.99 17.10
CA VAL A 256 16.23 -17.64 18.05
C VAL A 256 16.67 -18.14 19.43
N VAL A 257 16.83 -17.22 20.39
CA VAL A 257 17.01 -17.57 21.80
C VAL A 257 15.63 -17.66 22.43
N TRP A 258 15.24 -18.87 22.82
CA TRP A 258 14.07 -19.12 23.66
C TRP A 258 14.45 -18.83 25.11
N LEU A 259 13.71 -17.95 25.77
CA LEU A 259 13.61 -17.92 27.23
C LEU A 259 12.21 -18.41 27.58
N ASP A 260 12.16 -19.57 28.23
CA ASP A 260 10.94 -20.20 28.70
C ASP A 260 10.79 -20.04 30.21
N GLN A 261 9.52 -19.97 30.62
CA GLN A 261 8.91 -20.30 31.91
C GLN A 261 8.89 -19.33 33.11
N GLU A 262 7.65 -18.84 33.32
CA GLU A 262 6.76 -19.03 34.49
C GLU A 262 7.10 -18.45 35.88
N GLN A 263 6.24 -17.56 36.40
CA GLN A 263 5.08 -17.88 37.28
C GLN A 263 4.37 -16.59 37.76
N PRO A 264 3.08 -16.65 38.15
CA PRO A 264 2.23 -15.51 38.46
C PRO A 264 2.18 -15.20 39.97
N VAL A 265 2.02 -13.93 40.34
CA VAL A 265 1.72 -13.55 41.73
C VAL A 265 0.58 -12.53 41.77
N GLY A 266 -0.56 -13.01 42.28
CA GLY A 266 -1.34 -12.31 43.30
C GLY A 266 -2.16 -11.08 42.89
N SER A 267 -3.44 -11.31 42.62
CA SER A 267 -4.50 -10.33 42.84
C SER A 267 -4.62 -10.01 44.34
N PRO A 268 -4.86 -8.75 44.72
CA PRO A 268 -5.66 -8.46 45.90
C PRO A 268 -7.02 -7.91 45.47
N THR A 269 -8.04 -8.72 45.75
CA THR A 269 -9.39 -8.26 46.04
C THR A 269 -9.34 -7.25 47.19
N SER A 270 -9.97 -6.08 47.03
CA SER A 270 -10.51 -5.39 48.19
C SER A 270 -11.81 -4.68 47.81
N SER A 271 -12.89 -5.35 48.18
CA SER A 271 -14.18 -4.76 48.51
C SER A 271 -14.03 -3.66 49.56
N MET A 272 -14.66 -2.52 49.34
CA MET A 272 -15.13 -1.65 50.42
C MET A 272 -16.56 -1.24 50.14
N SER A 273 -17.46 -1.85 50.90
CA SER A 273 -18.83 -1.41 51.11
C SER A 273 -18.89 -0.82 52.52
N PHE A 274 -19.50 0.37 52.63
CA PHE A 274 -20.36 0.85 53.72
C PHE A 274 -19.81 0.97 55.16
N GLU A 275 -19.73 2.20 55.67
CA GLU A 275 -20.55 2.77 56.78
C GLU A 275 -19.86 4.01 57.39
N GLY A 276 -20.61 5.10 57.57
CA GLY A 276 -20.19 6.33 58.25
C GLY A 276 -20.57 7.61 57.52
#